data_AF-A0A954Z871-F1
#
_entry.id   AF-A0A954Z871-F1
#
_cell.length_a   1.000
_cell.length_b   1.000
_cell.length_c   1.000
_cell.angle_alpha   90.00
_cell.angle_beta   90.00
_cell.angle_gamma   90.00
#
_symmetry.space_group_name_H-M   'P 1'
#
loop_
_entity.id
_entity.type
_entity.pdbx_description
1 polymer ?
#
loop_
_entity_poly.entity_id
_entity_poly.type
_entity_poly.pdbx_seq_one_letter_code
_entity_poly.pdbx_strand_id
1 'polypeptide(L)'
;PPRGQTWGNSFLQDCPPRGQTWGNSFLQDSHLQVRRGEWICLETMVQMNDVGQSNGELALWINGQLVSQLGPGYPLGKWTFDKFIPNQGGEGVRWNHELNRRESYRTAPSGDPFEGFRFRTNEALNVNFLWLYVYLTKGSQGHVNRVWFDDVVVAKEYIGPLESSPRALR
;
A
#
# COMPACT_ATOMS: atom_id res chain seq x y z
N PRO A 1 32.32 -1.97 -3.82
CA PRO A 1 31.41 -0.84 -3.52
C PRO A 1 30.76 -1.03 -2.14
N PRO A 2 30.83 -0.04 -1.22
CA PRO A 2 30.38 -0.26 0.14
C PRO A 2 28.88 -0.56 0.16
N ARG A 3 28.53 -1.66 0.82
CA ARG A 3 27.17 -2.02 1.21
C ARG A 3 26.66 -0.93 2.15
N GLY A 4 25.68 -0.14 1.73
CA GLY A 4 25.20 0.94 2.57
C GLY A 4 24.32 1.94 1.85
N GLN A 5 23.26 1.46 1.22
CA GLN A 5 22.06 2.23 0.88
C GLN A 5 20.99 1.23 0.45
N THR A 6 20.49 0.47 1.42
CA THR A 6 19.18 -0.16 1.27
C THR A 6 18.14 0.97 1.33
N TRP A 7 17.17 0.93 0.43
CA TRP A 7 15.97 1.75 0.48
C TRP A 7 15.46 1.80 1.92
N GLY A 8 15.23 3.01 2.43
CA GLY A 8 15.06 3.27 3.85
C GLY A 8 14.10 2.29 4.53
N ASN A 9 14.53 1.77 5.68
CA ASN A 9 13.79 0.89 6.59
C ASN A 9 12.57 1.58 7.24
N SER A 10 11.86 2.45 6.51
CA SER A 10 10.67 3.17 6.96
C SER A 10 9.37 2.58 6.38
N PHE A 11 9.47 1.63 5.44
CA PHE A 11 8.34 0.99 4.75
C PHE A 11 8.26 -0.53 4.92
N LEU A 12 9.24 -1.11 5.60
CA LEU A 12 9.32 -2.53 5.84
C LEU A 12 9.04 -2.70 7.33
N GLN A 13 7.83 -3.08 7.69
CA GLN A 13 7.61 -3.72 8.98
C GLN A 13 7.95 -5.19 8.79
N ASP A 14 8.95 -5.65 9.55
CA ASP A 14 9.40 -7.03 9.47
C ASP A 14 8.30 -8.00 9.92
N CYS A 15 8.29 -9.21 9.34
CA CYS A 15 7.47 -10.33 9.80
C CYS A 15 8.35 -11.43 10.45
N PRO A 16 8.88 -11.20 11.66
CA PRO A 16 9.64 -12.20 12.41
C PRO A 16 8.71 -13.22 13.07
N PRO A 17 9.09 -14.52 13.08
CA PRO A 17 10.34 -14.95 13.74
C PRO A 17 11.44 -15.50 12.82
N ARG A 18 11.27 -15.48 11.49
CA ARG A 18 12.23 -16.10 10.54
C ARG A 18 13.19 -15.12 9.84
N GLY A 19 13.22 -13.85 10.25
CA GLY A 19 14.08 -12.82 9.63
C GLY A 19 13.74 -12.52 8.17
N GLN A 20 12.50 -12.77 7.76
CA GLN A 20 12.03 -12.49 6.41
C GLN A 20 11.41 -11.09 6.37
N THR A 21 11.85 -10.28 5.41
CA THR A 21 11.41 -8.89 5.22
C THR A 21 10.59 -8.80 3.93
N TRP A 22 9.38 -8.27 4.01
CA TRP A 22 8.50 -8.04 2.87
C TRP A 22 8.01 -6.60 2.86
N GLY A 23 7.39 -6.17 1.77
CA GLY A 23 6.66 -4.91 1.73
C GLY A 23 5.45 -4.93 2.66
N ASN A 24 5.06 -3.75 3.14
CA ASN A 24 3.84 -3.58 3.92
C ASN A 24 2.59 -3.72 3.05
N SER A 25 1.51 -4.21 3.66
CA SER A 25 0.18 -4.34 3.03
C SER A 25 -0.82 -3.40 3.70
N PHE A 26 -1.46 -2.54 2.91
CA PHE A 26 -2.34 -1.46 3.40
C PHE A 26 -3.82 -1.64 3.03
N LEU A 27 -4.15 -2.69 2.27
CA LEU A 27 -5.49 -3.00 1.83
C LEU A 27 -5.88 -4.39 2.34
N GLN A 28 -6.89 -4.45 3.20
CA GLN A 28 -7.37 -5.67 3.84
C GLN A 28 -8.87 -5.81 3.61
N ASP A 29 -9.28 -6.00 2.35
CA ASP A 29 -10.67 -6.15 1.96
C ASP A 29 -10.86 -7.43 1.13
N SER A 30 -11.56 -8.42 1.69
CA SER A 30 -11.88 -9.68 1.02
C SER A 30 -13.03 -9.58 0.02
N HIS A 31 -13.80 -8.49 0.07
CA HIS A 31 -14.87 -8.20 -0.88
C HIS A 31 -14.35 -7.54 -2.16
N LEU A 32 -13.13 -6.98 -2.12
CA LEU A 32 -12.49 -6.42 -3.29
C LEU A 32 -11.95 -7.52 -4.20
N GLN A 33 -12.81 -7.98 -5.12
CA GLN A 33 -12.49 -9.03 -6.08
C GLN A 33 -12.48 -8.48 -7.50
N VAL A 34 -11.39 -8.71 -8.21
CA VAL A 34 -11.30 -8.44 -9.65
C VAL A 34 -11.87 -9.63 -10.43
N ARG A 35 -12.68 -9.35 -11.46
CA ARG A 35 -13.26 -10.38 -12.32
C ARG A 35 -12.30 -10.71 -13.46
N ARG A 36 -12.18 -12.00 -13.78
CA ARG A 36 -11.35 -12.44 -14.90
C ARG A 36 -11.99 -12.04 -16.23
N GLY A 37 -11.17 -11.53 -17.15
CA GLY A 37 -11.61 -11.18 -18.50
C GLY A 37 -12.34 -9.83 -18.61
N GLU A 38 -12.43 -9.08 -17.50
CA GLU A 38 -12.97 -7.72 -17.48
C GLU A 38 -11.83 -6.72 -17.32
N TRP A 39 -11.93 -5.58 -18.02
CA TRP A 39 -11.03 -4.46 -17.81
C TRP A 39 -11.42 -3.71 -16.54
N ILE A 40 -10.41 -3.26 -15.80
CA ILE A 40 -10.58 -2.35 -14.66
C ILE A 40 -9.70 -1.14 -14.87
N CYS A 41 -10.21 0.03 -14.50
CA CYS A 41 -9.36 1.21 -14.38
C CYS A 41 -8.73 1.20 -12.98
N LEU A 42 -7.40 1.18 -12.93
CA LEU A 42 -6.62 1.29 -11.70
C LEU A 42 -5.89 2.62 -11.69
N GLU A 43 -6.04 3.38 -10.62
CA GLU A 43 -5.32 4.63 -10.43
C GLU A 43 -4.72 4.68 -9.02
N THR A 44 -3.44 5.01 -8.93
CA THR A 44 -2.71 5.10 -7.66
C THR A 44 -2.09 6.49 -7.55
N MET A 45 -2.34 7.17 -6.44
CA MET A 45 -1.67 8.42 -6.08
C MET A 45 -0.59 8.14 -5.05
N VAL A 46 0.58 8.74 -5.23
CA VAL A 46 1.66 8.80 -4.24
C VAL A 46 2.03 10.25 -4.03
N GLN A 47 1.91 10.72 -2.79
CA GLN A 47 2.40 12.03 -2.38
C GLN A 47 3.66 11.84 -1.53
N MET A 48 4.78 12.36 -2.01
CA MET A 48 6.05 12.31 -1.27
C MET A 48 5.94 13.10 0.03
N ASN A 49 6.57 12.60 1.08
CA ASN A 49 6.69 13.32 2.35
C ASN A 49 7.73 14.46 2.26
N ASP A 50 7.62 15.40 3.18
CA ASP A 50 8.69 16.34 3.50
C ASP A 50 9.82 15.61 4.22
N VAL A 51 11.07 15.99 3.93
CA VAL A 51 12.22 15.34 4.56
C VAL A 51 12.22 15.62 6.06
N GLY A 52 12.27 14.54 6.84
CA GLY A 52 12.19 14.59 8.31
C GLY A 52 10.77 14.36 8.85
N GLN A 53 9.75 14.37 7.98
CA GLN A 53 8.35 14.11 8.33
C GLN A 53 7.87 12.77 7.75
N SER A 54 6.77 12.25 8.31
CA SER A 54 6.05 11.08 7.79
C SER A 54 4.70 11.49 7.18
N ASN A 55 4.62 12.65 6.53
CA ASN A 55 3.39 13.21 5.98
C ASN A 55 3.11 12.82 4.53
N GLY A 56 3.72 11.75 4.02
CA GLY A 56 3.42 11.21 2.70
C GLY A 56 2.07 10.51 2.68
N GLU A 57 1.48 10.41 1.49
CA GLU A 57 0.16 9.81 1.28
C GLU A 57 0.17 8.77 0.16
N LEU A 58 -0.74 7.81 0.26
CA LEU A 58 -1.03 6.82 -0.76
C LEU A 58 -2.54 6.71 -0.93
N ALA A 59 -3.02 6.69 -2.16
CA ALA A 59 -4.40 6.40 -2.44
C ALA A 59 -4.55 5.48 -3.66
N LEU A 60 -5.62 4.70 -3.67
CA LEU A 60 -5.97 3.76 -4.72
C LEU A 60 -7.43 3.94 -5.09
N TRP A 61 -7.68 4.01 -6.40
CA TRP A 61 -9.00 3.97 -7.00
C TRP A 61 -9.13 2.77 -7.93
N ILE A 62 -10.31 2.17 -7.94
CA ILE A 62 -10.68 1.09 -8.85
C ILE A 62 -11.98 1.49 -9.53
N ASN A 63 -11.99 1.56 -10.85
CA ASN A 63 -13.11 2.05 -11.65
C ASN A 63 -13.63 3.42 -11.17
N GLY A 64 -12.72 4.30 -10.77
CA GLY A 64 -13.03 5.63 -10.25
C GLY A 64 -13.56 5.69 -8.81
N GLN A 65 -13.79 4.55 -8.15
CA GLN A 65 -14.15 4.52 -6.74
C GLN A 65 -12.89 4.53 -5.87
N LEU A 66 -12.82 5.44 -4.90
CA LEU A 66 -11.75 5.45 -3.89
C LEU A 66 -11.87 4.20 -3.01
N VAL A 67 -10.90 3.30 -3.07
CA VAL A 67 -10.90 2.05 -2.29
C VAL A 67 -9.94 2.10 -1.10
N SER A 68 -8.91 2.94 -1.17
CA SER A 68 -7.92 3.08 -0.10
C SER A 68 -7.35 4.48 -0.12
N GLN A 69 -7.27 5.11 1.04
CA GLN A 69 -6.59 6.40 1.22
C GLN A 69 -5.90 6.37 2.58
N LEU A 70 -4.59 6.58 2.58
CA LEU A 70 -3.76 6.59 3.77
C LEU A 70 -2.89 7.83 3.79
N GLY A 71 -2.87 8.51 4.91
CA GLY A 71 -2.10 9.71 5.17
C GLY A 71 -1.94 9.94 6.68
N PRO A 72 -1.16 10.95 7.09
CA PRO A 72 -0.97 11.24 8.50
C PRO A 72 -2.32 11.52 9.17
N GLY A 73 -2.68 10.69 10.15
CA GLY A 73 -3.93 10.80 10.89
C GLY A 73 -5.09 9.96 10.34
N TYR A 74 -4.95 9.29 9.19
CA TYR A 74 -6.02 8.48 8.61
C TYR A 74 -5.54 7.33 7.70
N PRO A 75 -6.31 6.24 7.63
CA PRO A 75 -7.49 5.96 8.45
C PRO A 75 -7.06 5.56 9.87
N LEU A 76 -8.03 5.40 10.76
CA LEU A 76 -7.75 4.72 12.02
C LEU A 76 -7.53 3.23 11.74
N GLY A 77 -6.65 2.59 12.48
CA GLY A 77 -6.42 1.15 12.31
C GLY A 77 -5.40 0.60 13.28
N LYS A 78 -4.89 -0.58 12.95
CA LYS A 78 -3.83 -1.22 13.73
C LYS A 78 -2.87 -1.97 12.85
N TRP A 79 -1.65 -2.13 13.35
CA TRP A 79 -0.64 -2.99 12.74
C TRP A 79 -0.67 -4.40 13.30
N THR A 80 -0.60 -5.36 12.39
CA THR A 80 -0.22 -6.75 12.64
C THR A 80 1.02 -7.06 11.79
N PHE A 81 2.19 -6.83 12.38
CA PHE A 81 3.48 -6.87 11.67
C PHE A 81 3.45 -5.95 10.43
N ASP A 82 3.63 -6.54 9.25
CA ASP A 82 3.65 -5.90 7.93
C ASP A 82 2.28 -5.43 7.43
N LYS A 83 1.19 -5.72 8.14
CA LYS A 83 -0.18 -5.46 7.69
C LYS A 83 -0.81 -4.36 8.51
N PHE A 84 -1.12 -3.26 7.85
CA PHE A 84 -2.01 -2.26 8.44
C PHE A 84 -3.45 -2.66 8.14
N ILE A 85 -4.26 -2.76 9.19
CA ILE A 85 -5.66 -3.15 9.11
C ILE A 85 -6.50 -1.89 9.39
N PRO A 86 -7.03 -1.24 8.34
CA PRO A 86 -7.84 -0.04 8.51
C PRO A 86 -9.17 -0.36 9.18
N ASN A 87 -9.72 0.62 9.91
CA ASN A 87 -11.00 0.59 10.62
C ASN A 87 -11.13 -0.54 11.65
N GLN A 88 -10.00 -1.03 12.18
CA GLN A 88 -9.98 -2.07 13.20
C GLN A 88 -9.01 -1.72 14.33
N GLY A 89 -9.52 -1.75 15.56
CA GLY A 89 -8.73 -1.58 16.77
C GLY A 89 -8.45 -2.85 17.57
N GLY A 90 -8.08 -2.66 18.83
CA GLY A 90 -7.75 -3.71 19.78
C GLY A 90 -6.27 -4.11 19.75
N GLU A 91 -5.99 -5.40 19.97
CA GLU A 91 -4.62 -5.90 20.04
C GLU A 91 -3.95 -5.87 18.67
N GLY A 92 -2.76 -5.25 18.65
CA GLY A 92 -1.83 -5.23 17.54
C GLY A 92 -0.51 -5.86 17.95
N VAL A 93 0.32 -6.14 16.95
CA VAL A 93 1.66 -6.69 17.16
C VAL A 93 2.62 -6.05 16.18
N ARG A 94 3.82 -5.74 16.66
CA ARG A 94 4.91 -5.19 15.85
C ARG A 94 6.24 -5.82 16.25
N TRP A 95 7.24 -5.66 15.40
CA TRP A 95 8.61 -5.94 15.79
C TRP A 95 9.23 -4.72 16.46
N ASN A 96 9.78 -4.91 17.67
CA ASN A 96 10.55 -3.88 18.34
C ASN A 96 12.03 -4.11 18.01
N HIS A 97 12.62 -3.21 17.22
CA HIS A 97 14.02 -3.31 16.77
C HIS A 97 15.04 -3.01 17.88
N GLU A 98 14.68 -2.20 18.87
CA GLU A 98 15.56 -1.88 20.01
C GLU A 98 15.72 -3.08 20.93
N LEU A 99 14.61 -3.78 21.18
CA LEU A 99 14.57 -4.96 22.04
C LEU A 99 14.75 -6.27 21.26
N ASN A 100 14.85 -6.19 19.93
CA ASN A 100 14.97 -7.32 19.01
C ASN A 100 13.95 -8.44 19.29
N ARG A 101 12.68 -8.08 19.53
CA ARG A 101 11.62 -9.02 19.90
C ARG A 101 10.24 -8.57 19.41
N ARG A 102 9.31 -9.54 19.36
CA ARG A 102 7.88 -9.28 19.20
C ARG A 102 7.38 -8.43 20.37
N GLU A 103 6.65 -7.37 20.05
CA GLU A 103 5.94 -6.54 21.02
C GLU A 103 4.45 -6.51 20.66
N SER A 104 3.60 -6.92 21.62
CA SER A 104 2.16 -6.71 21.53
C SER A 104 1.82 -5.35 22.12
N TYR A 105 0.86 -4.67 21.51
CA TYR A 105 0.34 -3.39 21.99
C TYR A 105 -1.17 -3.35 21.79
N ARG A 106 -1.84 -2.33 22.34
CA ARG A 106 -3.28 -2.18 22.24
C ARG A 106 -3.61 -0.78 21.74
N THR A 107 -4.48 -0.72 20.75
CA THR A 107 -5.02 0.50 20.14
C THR A 107 -6.38 0.84 20.73
N ALA A 108 -6.91 2.03 20.43
CA ALA A 108 -8.32 2.36 20.67
C ALA A 108 -9.26 1.35 19.95
N PRO A 109 -10.54 1.23 20.34
CA PRO A 109 -11.48 0.28 19.71
C PRO A 109 -11.64 0.46 18.19
N SER A 110 -11.55 1.70 17.69
CA SER A 110 -11.60 2.05 16.27
C SER A 110 -10.23 1.98 15.58
N GLY A 111 -9.17 1.66 16.30
CA GLY A 111 -7.79 1.80 15.87
C GLY A 111 -7.20 3.17 16.20
N ASP A 112 -5.88 3.27 16.04
CA ASP A 112 -5.12 4.49 16.20
C ASP A 112 -4.91 5.16 14.83
N PRO A 113 -4.69 6.48 14.77
CA PRO A 113 -4.45 7.17 13.51
C PRO A 113 -3.19 6.65 12.81
N PHE A 114 -3.29 6.41 11.50
CA PHE A 114 -2.14 6.04 10.69
C PHE A 114 -1.03 7.09 10.79
N GLU A 115 0.21 6.65 10.96
CA GLU A 115 1.36 7.54 11.17
C GLU A 115 1.74 8.37 9.94
N GLY A 116 1.24 7.97 8.77
CA GLY A 116 1.61 8.53 7.46
C GLY A 116 2.90 7.92 6.90
N PHE A 117 3.16 8.17 5.61
CA PHE A 117 4.30 7.56 4.92
C PHE A 117 5.54 8.43 4.96
N ARG A 118 6.72 7.79 4.97
CA ARG A 118 8.02 8.46 4.87
C ARG A 118 8.81 7.98 3.64
N PHE A 119 8.34 8.34 2.44
CA PHE A 119 8.84 7.88 1.12
C PHE A 119 10.32 8.18 0.88
N ARG A 120 10.80 9.26 1.48
CA ARG A 120 12.18 9.70 1.35
C ARG A 120 12.71 10.31 2.64
N THR A 121 14.03 10.25 2.74
CA THR A 121 14.82 10.96 3.77
C THR A 121 15.78 11.97 3.16
N ASN A 122 15.83 12.06 1.83
CA ASN A 122 16.69 12.96 1.08
C ASN A 122 15.84 13.64 -0.01
N GLU A 123 15.92 14.96 -0.12
CA GLU A 123 15.11 15.76 -1.05
C GLU A 123 15.44 15.48 -2.52
N ALA A 124 16.65 15.00 -2.79
CA ALA A 124 17.07 14.60 -4.14
C ALA A 124 16.36 13.33 -4.64
N LEU A 125 15.67 12.59 -3.76
CA LEU A 125 14.91 11.40 -4.13
C LEU A 125 13.44 11.78 -4.37
N ASN A 126 12.97 11.56 -5.59
CA ASN A 126 11.58 11.71 -6.01
C ASN A 126 11.13 10.46 -6.78
N VAL A 127 9.83 10.35 -7.03
CA VAL A 127 9.28 9.34 -7.95
C VAL A 127 9.98 9.48 -9.31
N ASN A 128 10.63 8.41 -9.77
CA ASN A 128 11.49 8.45 -10.95
C ASN A 128 11.26 7.30 -11.94
N PHE A 129 10.45 6.30 -11.56
CA PHE A 129 10.19 5.13 -12.38
C PHE A 129 8.81 4.56 -12.09
N LEU A 130 8.11 4.12 -13.14
CA LEU A 130 6.90 3.32 -13.04
C LEU A 130 7.24 1.89 -13.46
N TRP A 131 6.96 0.93 -12.58
CA TRP A 131 7.22 -0.48 -12.86
C TRP A 131 5.91 -1.27 -12.89
N LEU A 132 5.48 -1.67 -14.08
CA LEU A 132 4.38 -2.62 -14.25
C LEU A 132 4.92 -4.03 -14.07
N TYR A 133 4.63 -4.62 -12.91
CA TYR A 133 5.20 -5.91 -12.51
C TYR A 133 4.11 -6.87 -12.05
N VAL A 134 4.13 -8.09 -12.61
CA VAL A 134 3.27 -9.19 -12.19
C VAL A 134 4.19 -10.36 -11.82
N TYR A 135 4.08 -10.81 -10.57
CA TYR A 135 4.86 -11.93 -10.05
C TYR A 135 3.93 -13.04 -9.56
N LEU A 136 4.24 -14.27 -9.96
CA LEU A 136 3.52 -15.47 -9.58
C LEU A 136 4.51 -16.50 -9.05
N THR A 137 4.48 -16.77 -7.74
CA THR A 137 5.35 -17.76 -7.11
C THR A 137 5.06 -19.18 -7.58
N LYS A 138 3.79 -19.50 -7.85
CA LYS A 138 3.35 -20.81 -8.34
C LYS A 138 2.11 -20.66 -9.22
N GLY A 139 2.22 -21.09 -10.47
CA GLY A 139 1.07 -21.17 -11.38
C GLY A 139 0.21 -22.41 -11.11
N SER A 140 -1.09 -22.33 -11.42
CA SER A 140 -1.97 -23.50 -11.47
C SER A 140 -1.74 -24.28 -12.75
N GLN A 141 -1.58 -25.61 -12.65
CA GLN A 141 -1.44 -26.47 -13.82
C GLN A 141 -2.67 -26.33 -14.74
N GLY A 142 -2.44 -26.27 -16.06
CA GLY A 142 -3.50 -26.13 -17.05
C GLY A 142 -4.07 -24.72 -17.23
N HIS A 143 -3.57 -23.72 -16.49
CA HIS A 143 -4.02 -22.33 -16.62
C HIS A 143 -2.93 -21.42 -17.20
N VAL A 144 -3.31 -20.59 -18.17
CA VAL A 144 -2.48 -19.46 -18.63
C VAL A 144 -2.68 -18.29 -17.67
N ASN A 145 -1.62 -17.88 -16.98
CA ASN A 145 -1.63 -16.68 -16.16
C ASN A 145 -1.18 -15.50 -17.02
N ARG A 146 -2.14 -14.71 -17.51
CA ARG A 146 -1.88 -13.54 -18.34
C ARG A 146 -2.58 -12.33 -17.73
N VAL A 147 -1.85 -11.22 -17.69
CA VAL A 147 -2.36 -9.89 -17.34
C VAL A 147 -2.07 -8.98 -18.52
N TRP A 148 -3.05 -8.17 -18.90
CA TRP A 148 -2.91 -7.16 -19.94
C TRP A 148 -2.91 -5.78 -19.28
N PHE A 149 -2.08 -4.89 -19.79
CA PHE A 149 -2.05 -3.47 -19.42
C PHE A 149 -2.34 -2.68 -20.68
N ASP A 150 -3.16 -1.65 -20.56
CA ASP A 150 -3.45 -0.70 -21.63
C ASP A 150 -3.69 0.70 -21.02
N ASP A 151 -3.65 1.74 -21.85
CA ASP A 151 -3.92 3.14 -21.47
C ASP A 151 -3.15 3.62 -20.23
N VAL A 152 -1.86 3.29 -20.16
CA VAL A 152 -1.00 3.65 -19.03
C VAL A 152 -0.61 5.12 -19.10
N VAL A 153 -1.07 5.89 -18.11
CA VAL A 153 -0.78 7.32 -17.98
C VAL A 153 -0.09 7.61 -16.65
N VAL A 154 0.87 8.55 -16.65
CA VAL A 154 1.45 9.13 -15.44
C VAL A 154 1.12 10.62 -15.44
N ALA A 155 0.45 11.07 -14.39
CA ALA A 155 0.01 12.46 -14.23
C ALA A 155 0.37 13.00 -12.84
N LYS A 156 0.23 14.33 -12.70
CA LYS A 156 0.43 15.04 -11.42
C LYS A 156 -0.88 15.25 -10.65
N GLU A 157 -1.99 14.99 -11.29
CA GLU A 157 -3.34 15.20 -10.77
C GLU A 157 -4.18 13.98 -11.13
N TYR A 158 -5.25 13.77 -10.35
CA TYR A 158 -6.20 12.68 -10.58
C TYR A 158 -6.83 12.78 -11.98
N ILE A 159 -6.83 11.67 -12.72
CA ILE A 159 -7.40 11.56 -14.06
C ILE A 159 -8.83 11.03 -13.97
N GLY A 160 -9.03 9.94 -13.22
CA GLY A 160 -10.28 9.20 -13.18
C GLY A 160 -10.44 8.15 -14.29
N PRO A 161 -11.56 7.39 -14.26
CA PRO A 161 -11.75 6.25 -15.16
C PRO A 161 -12.06 6.67 -16.59
N LEU A 162 -11.61 5.84 -17.56
CA LEU A 162 -11.83 6.05 -18.99
C LEU A 162 -13.32 6.09 -19.38
N GLU A 163 -14.16 5.36 -18.65
CA GLU A 163 -15.61 5.49 -18.72
C GLU A 163 -16.15 5.97 -17.37
N SER A 164 -16.67 7.20 -17.33
CA SER A 164 -17.65 7.57 -16.30
C SER A 164 -18.89 6.70 -16.53
N SER A 165 -19.31 5.88 -15.57
CA SER A 165 -20.52 5.05 -15.71
C SER A 165 -21.66 5.80 -16.40
N PRO A 166 -22.31 5.23 -17.44
CA PRO A 166 -23.54 5.82 -17.95
C PRO A 166 -24.66 5.67 -16.92
N ARG A 167 -25.14 6.82 -16.43
CA ARG A 167 -26.46 7.11 -15.81
C ARG A 167 -26.88 6.32 -14.57
N ALA A 168 -27.13 7.09 -13.50
CA ALA A 168 -28.20 6.80 -12.56
C ALA A 168 -29.47 6.37 -13.34
N LEU A 169 -29.94 5.16 -13.08
CA LEU A 169 -31.29 4.76 -13.44
C LEU A 169 -32.25 5.72 -12.74
N ARG A 170 -33.11 6.36 -13.55
CA ARG A 170 -34.29 7.08 -13.07
C ARG A 170 -35.25 6.13 -12.38
#